data_AF-A0A7Y0H5U3-F1
#
_entry.id   AF-A0A7Y0H5U3-F1
#
_cell.length_a   1.000
_cell.length_b   1.000
_cell.length_c   1.000
_cell.angle_alpha   90.00
_cell.angle_beta   90.00
_cell.angle_gamma   90.00
#
_symmetry.space_group_name_H-M   'P 1'
#
loop_
_entity.id
_entity.type
_entity.pdbx_description
1 polymer ?
#
loop_
_entity_poly.entity_id
_entity_poly.type
_entity_poly.pdbx_seq_one_letter_code
_entity_poly.pdbx_strand_id
1 'polypeptide(L)'
;MKSARDRMTIIAAYQDAGSYRGAAAICGTTPKTVKRVIQRAQAGGVRPPPKLRVRNFEVVVDLVAARVKKSSGRITAKRLLPAARTAGYEGSARNFRRLVAQAKKDWRAEHHRGRRPAIWSPGEHLVIDWGSQGGVHVFCAVLAWSRWRFVRFATDEQSTTTLAMLGECFAEMGGVPQVVLADRMGCLKGGVVANRVVPTGEYVRFAMHYGFRPDFCEAADPESKGIVENLVGYAKSDLLTPLLLDDELDPDKSNEAAKGWCGEVNAAMHSEIVAVPAQRLAQERLLLAPLPSLQLRIGPAPVLRKVDKLSCVRIGSARYSVPMARIGTSVQVVAGTGRVLIVDPRTGEVVADHAVVAPGEASVADEHYGGARPKPRRAIRPRTVAEKAFCGLGPSAEAFLAGAAASGHTRLGPELAELNTLAAAHGHVVFLAALERATAFKRWRSADVRSILAAGTGTPKPRLAGAALVIDLPTTAGRSLAEYTPTTTPAAVSS
;
A
#
# COMPACT_ATOMS: atom_id res chain seq x y z
N MET A 1 -25.61 -51.16 12.62
CA MET A 1 -25.25 -52.40 13.36
C MET A 1 -26.54 -53.04 13.83
N LYS A 2 -26.74 -54.36 13.70
CA LYS A 2 -28.00 -55.02 14.13
C LYS A 2 -28.07 -55.11 15.66
N SER A 3 -29.27 -54.91 16.22
CA SER A 3 -29.50 -54.95 17.66
C SER A 3 -29.26 -56.35 18.24
N ALA A 4 -29.21 -56.49 19.57
CA ALA A 4 -29.10 -57.81 20.21
C ALA A 4 -30.36 -58.65 19.94
N ARG A 5 -31.53 -58.01 19.95
CA ARG A 5 -32.83 -58.61 19.63
C ARG A 5 -32.85 -59.14 18.19
N ASP A 6 -32.41 -58.33 17.23
CA ASP A 6 -32.36 -58.73 15.81
C ASP A 6 -31.44 -59.94 15.60
N ARG A 7 -30.35 -60.03 16.38
CA ARG A 7 -29.42 -61.16 16.31
C ARG A 7 -30.05 -62.44 16.84
N MET A 8 -30.80 -62.38 17.94
CA MET A 8 -31.54 -63.53 18.47
C MET A 8 -32.63 -63.98 17.50
N THR A 9 -33.37 -63.04 16.90
CA THR A 9 -34.38 -63.35 15.87
C THR A 9 -33.76 -64.06 14.66
N ILE A 10 -32.58 -63.63 14.21
CA ILE A 10 -31.84 -64.28 13.11
C ILE A 10 -31.35 -65.68 13.48
N ILE A 11 -30.97 -65.91 14.75
CA ILE A 11 -30.53 -67.22 15.23
C ILE A 11 -31.71 -68.19 15.28
N ALA A 12 -32.85 -67.77 15.84
CA ALA A 12 -34.07 -68.56 15.88
C ALA A 12 -34.56 -68.90 14.46
N ALA A 13 -34.66 -67.91 13.58
CA ALA A 13 -35.10 -68.13 12.19
C ALA A 13 -34.16 -69.06 11.39
N TYR A 14 -32.88 -69.15 11.76
CA TYR A 14 -31.95 -70.11 11.17
C TYR A 14 -32.13 -71.53 11.69
N GLN A 15 -32.46 -71.68 12.97
CA GLN A 15 -32.78 -72.99 13.56
C GLN A 15 -34.05 -73.57 12.92
N ASP A 16 -35.05 -72.74 12.65
CA ASP A 16 -36.30 -73.18 12.02
C ASP A 16 -36.16 -73.44 10.51
N ALA A 17 -35.45 -72.57 9.78
CA ALA A 17 -35.36 -72.67 8.32
C ALA A 17 -34.24 -73.60 7.80
N GLY A 18 -33.31 -74.01 8.67
CA GLY A 18 -32.19 -74.91 8.35
C GLY A 18 -31.17 -74.39 7.31
N SER A 19 -31.36 -73.19 6.74
CA SER A 19 -30.49 -72.65 5.70
C SER A 19 -30.30 -71.13 5.81
N TYR A 20 -29.13 -70.63 5.39
CA TYR A 20 -28.84 -69.19 5.44
C TYR A 20 -29.74 -68.35 4.53
N ARG A 21 -30.25 -68.92 3.43
CA ARG A 21 -31.16 -68.22 2.51
C ARG A 21 -32.59 -68.20 3.05
N GLY A 22 -33.08 -69.30 3.62
CA GLY A 22 -34.40 -69.35 4.25
C GLY A 22 -34.54 -68.38 5.42
N ALA A 23 -33.57 -68.41 6.34
CA ALA A 23 -33.54 -67.49 7.48
C ALA A 23 -33.38 -66.01 7.08
N ALA A 24 -32.69 -65.75 5.96
CA ALA A 24 -32.55 -64.40 5.42
C ALA A 24 -33.87 -63.86 4.87
N ALA A 25 -34.67 -64.71 4.21
CA ALA A 25 -36.01 -64.35 3.75
C ALA A 25 -36.96 -64.07 4.92
N ILE A 26 -36.95 -64.91 5.96
CA ILE A 26 -37.79 -64.75 7.16
C ILE A 26 -37.44 -63.46 7.92
N CYS A 27 -36.16 -63.14 8.07
CA CYS A 27 -35.70 -61.97 8.81
C CYS A 27 -35.51 -60.70 7.95
N GLY A 28 -35.96 -60.70 6.69
CA GLY A 28 -35.82 -59.55 5.78
C GLY A 28 -34.38 -59.05 5.62
N THR A 29 -33.39 -59.96 5.52
CA THR A 29 -31.98 -59.60 5.47
C THR A 29 -31.19 -60.39 4.44
N THR A 30 -29.87 -60.18 4.35
CA THR A 30 -29.04 -60.88 3.36
C THR A 30 -28.48 -62.19 3.93
N PRO A 31 -28.34 -63.26 3.12
CA PRO A 31 -27.73 -64.52 3.56
C PRO A 31 -26.31 -64.35 4.12
N LYS A 32 -25.55 -63.36 3.61
CA LYS A 32 -24.21 -63.00 4.14
C LYS A 32 -24.26 -62.44 5.56
N THR A 33 -25.33 -61.74 5.92
CA THR A 33 -25.54 -61.22 7.27
C THR A 33 -25.99 -62.32 8.22
N VAL A 34 -26.92 -63.19 7.80
CA VAL A 34 -27.32 -64.38 8.57
C VAL A 34 -26.11 -65.26 8.85
N LYS A 35 -25.35 -65.65 7.82
CA LYS A 35 -24.13 -66.46 7.98
C LYS A 35 -23.15 -65.85 8.99
N ARG A 36 -22.95 -64.54 8.97
CA ARG A 36 -22.06 -63.84 9.91
C ARG A 36 -22.58 -63.84 11.35
N VAL A 37 -23.90 -63.69 11.53
CA VAL A 37 -24.55 -63.71 12.86
C VAL A 37 -24.50 -65.12 13.45
N ILE A 38 -24.81 -66.15 12.65
CA ILE A 38 -24.77 -67.56 13.08
C ILE A 38 -23.35 -68.00 13.40
N GLN A 39 -22.38 -67.74 12.52
CA GLN A 39 -20.96 -68.07 12.78
C GLN A 39 -20.45 -67.37 14.03
N ARG A 40 -20.91 -66.14 14.30
CA ARG A 40 -20.57 -65.41 15.52
C ARG A 40 -21.22 -66.01 16.77
N ALA A 41 -22.47 -66.45 16.68
CA ALA A 41 -23.16 -67.11 17.78
C ALA A 41 -22.52 -68.46 18.11
N GLN A 42 -22.19 -69.26 17.08
CA GLN A 42 -21.48 -70.54 17.23
C GLN A 42 -20.06 -70.38 17.81
N ALA A 43 -19.39 -69.27 17.54
CA ALA A 43 -18.08 -68.93 18.11
C ALA A 43 -18.15 -68.24 19.49
N GLY A 44 -19.26 -68.37 20.23
CA GLY A 44 -19.40 -67.81 21.59
C GLY A 44 -19.52 -66.29 21.65
N GLY A 45 -19.97 -65.63 20.57
CA GLY A 45 -20.17 -64.18 20.53
C GLY A 45 -18.90 -63.35 20.22
N VAL A 46 -17.72 -63.99 20.25
CA VAL A 46 -16.43 -63.36 20.00
C VAL A 46 -16.32 -62.97 18.52
N ARG A 47 -15.92 -61.72 18.27
CA ARG A 47 -15.64 -61.26 16.90
C ARG A 47 -14.38 -61.97 16.42
N PRO A 48 -14.39 -62.69 15.27
CA PRO A 48 -13.16 -63.24 14.73
C PRO A 48 -12.15 -62.11 14.55
N PRO A 49 -10.87 -62.32 14.92
CA PRO A 49 -9.86 -61.27 14.82
C PRO A 49 -9.84 -60.73 13.39
N PRO A 50 -9.71 -59.41 13.19
CA PRO A 50 -9.58 -58.86 11.85
C PRO A 50 -8.44 -59.58 11.14
N LYS A 51 -8.70 -60.14 9.95
CA LYS A 51 -7.63 -60.71 9.12
C LYS A 51 -6.59 -59.62 8.92
N LEU A 52 -5.39 -59.83 9.47
CA LEU A 52 -4.23 -58.97 9.24
C LEU A 52 -3.95 -59.01 7.73
N ARG A 53 -4.34 -57.94 7.03
CA ARG A 53 -3.92 -57.74 5.65
C ARG A 53 -2.48 -57.26 5.71
N VAL A 54 -1.57 -58.07 5.17
CA VAL A 54 -0.18 -57.69 4.90
C VAL A 54 -0.21 -56.34 4.18
N ARG A 55 0.37 -55.32 4.80
CA ARG A 55 0.33 -53.97 4.22
C ARG A 55 1.28 -53.98 3.03
N ASN A 56 0.83 -53.48 1.87
CA ASN A 56 1.62 -53.45 0.63
C ASN A 56 2.95 -52.66 0.69
N PHE A 57 3.27 -52.07 1.83
CA PHE A 57 4.48 -51.30 2.07
C PHE A 57 5.41 -51.94 3.10
N GLU A 58 5.08 -53.12 3.64
CA GLU A 58 5.91 -53.83 4.64
C GLU A 58 7.35 -54.03 4.17
N VAL A 59 7.55 -54.37 2.89
CA VAL A 59 8.87 -54.58 2.26
C VAL A 59 9.79 -53.35 2.35
N VAL A 60 9.24 -52.14 2.50
CA VAL A 60 10.01 -50.88 2.46
C VAL A 60 9.94 -50.06 3.75
N VAL A 61 9.35 -50.59 4.83
CA VAL A 61 9.25 -49.86 6.11
C VAL A 61 10.64 -49.52 6.65
N ASP A 62 11.53 -50.51 6.72
CA ASP A 62 12.87 -50.34 7.27
C ASP A 62 13.74 -49.40 6.42
N LEU A 63 13.63 -49.52 5.09
CA LEU A 63 14.29 -48.60 4.15
C LEU A 63 13.86 -47.14 4.41
N VAL A 64 12.55 -46.91 4.57
CA VAL A 64 12.00 -45.58 4.85
C VAL A 64 12.48 -45.09 6.21
N ALA A 65 12.40 -45.91 7.26
CA ALA A 65 12.85 -45.54 8.60
C ALA A 65 14.35 -45.19 8.63
N ALA A 66 15.20 -46.02 8.01
CA ALA A 66 16.64 -45.78 7.92
C ALA A 66 16.97 -44.48 7.18
N ARG A 67 16.29 -44.20 6.07
CA ARG A 67 16.50 -42.98 5.29
C ARG A 67 15.95 -41.72 5.98
N VAL A 68 14.84 -41.84 6.69
CA VAL A 68 14.30 -40.77 7.55
C VAL A 68 15.30 -40.46 8.65
N LYS A 69 15.82 -41.47 9.35
CA LYS A 69 16.86 -41.31 10.37
C LYS A 69 18.13 -40.66 9.81
N LYS A 70 18.67 -41.18 8.69
CA LYS A 70 19.89 -40.65 8.04
C LYS A 70 19.74 -39.19 7.60
N SER A 71 18.53 -38.76 7.26
CA SER A 71 18.24 -37.39 6.83
C SER A 71 17.73 -36.48 7.94
N SER A 72 17.71 -36.95 9.20
CA SER A 72 17.09 -36.24 10.32
C SER A 72 15.67 -35.74 9.99
N GLY A 73 14.86 -36.61 9.37
CA GLY A 73 13.47 -36.30 8.99
C GLY A 73 13.29 -35.41 7.75
N ARG A 74 14.35 -34.95 7.09
CA ARG A 74 14.27 -33.96 6.00
C ARG A 74 13.91 -34.58 4.64
N ILE A 75 14.24 -35.85 4.39
CA ILE A 75 14.05 -36.48 3.07
C ILE A 75 12.57 -36.50 2.63
N THR A 76 12.27 -36.16 1.38
CA THR A 76 10.88 -36.13 0.90
C THR A 76 10.42 -37.50 0.37
N ALA A 77 9.13 -37.80 0.51
CA ALA A 77 8.53 -39.02 -0.03
C ALA A 77 8.73 -39.14 -1.55
N LYS A 78 8.71 -38.01 -2.28
CA LYS A 78 8.99 -37.96 -3.73
C LYS A 78 10.40 -38.49 -4.04
N ARG A 79 11.41 -38.11 -3.25
CA ARG A 79 12.80 -38.55 -3.45
C ARG A 79 13.06 -39.97 -2.95
N LEU A 80 12.25 -40.46 -2.00
CA LEU A 80 12.32 -41.84 -1.52
C LEU A 80 11.62 -42.86 -2.43
N LEU A 81 10.62 -42.44 -3.19
CA LEU A 81 9.79 -43.35 -3.98
C LEU A 81 10.58 -44.17 -5.02
N PRO A 82 11.57 -43.63 -5.76
CA PRO A 82 12.39 -44.44 -6.66
C PRO A 82 13.14 -45.55 -5.93
N ALA A 83 13.78 -45.24 -4.80
CA ALA A 83 14.51 -46.22 -3.99
C ALA A 83 13.56 -47.30 -3.42
N ALA A 84 12.34 -46.91 -3.02
CA ALA A 84 11.34 -47.86 -2.57
C ALA A 84 10.86 -48.79 -3.68
N ARG A 85 10.68 -48.28 -4.92
CA ARG A 85 10.32 -49.12 -6.08
C ARG A 85 11.41 -50.11 -6.43
N THR A 86 12.68 -49.69 -6.42
CA THR A 86 13.82 -50.60 -6.60
C THR A 86 13.86 -51.68 -5.52
N ALA A 87 13.42 -51.37 -4.30
CA ALA A 87 13.31 -52.33 -3.19
C ALA A 87 12.01 -53.16 -3.21
N GLY A 88 11.24 -53.16 -4.31
CA GLY A 88 10.05 -54.01 -4.47
C GLY A 88 8.72 -53.37 -4.04
N TYR A 89 8.66 -52.05 -3.86
CA TYR A 89 7.39 -51.36 -3.57
C TYR A 89 6.53 -51.16 -4.83
N GLU A 90 5.41 -51.90 -4.91
CA GLU A 90 4.45 -51.84 -6.02
C GLU A 90 3.19 -51.01 -5.70
N GLY A 91 3.11 -50.43 -4.49
CA GLY A 91 1.94 -49.67 -4.05
C GLY A 91 1.83 -48.26 -4.66
N SER A 92 0.69 -47.60 -4.41
CA SER A 92 0.45 -46.24 -4.90
C SER A 92 1.29 -45.19 -4.19
N ALA A 93 1.69 -44.14 -4.91
CA ALA A 93 2.46 -43.02 -4.33
C ALA A 93 1.73 -42.34 -3.15
N ARG A 94 0.40 -42.34 -3.13
CA ARG A 94 -0.40 -41.84 -1.99
C ARG A 94 -0.16 -42.65 -0.72
N ASN A 95 -0.15 -43.98 -0.82
CA ASN A 95 0.09 -44.83 0.34
C ASN A 95 1.53 -44.71 0.84
N PHE A 96 2.49 -44.63 -0.09
CA PHE A 96 3.90 -44.39 0.25
C PHE A 96 4.12 -43.06 1.00
N ARG A 97 3.47 -41.98 0.56
CA ARG A 97 3.53 -40.68 1.28
C ARG A 97 3.02 -40.79 2.71
N ARG A 98 1.97 -41.58 2.96
CA ARG A 98 1.46 -41.82 4.32
C ARG A 98 2.46 -42.58 5.18
N LEU A 99 3.11 -43.61 4.64
CA LEU A 99 4.19 -44.33 5.34
C LEU A 99 5.33 -43.37 5.71
N VAL A 100 5.83 -42.59 4.76
CA VAL A 100 6.91 -41.63 5.01
C VAL A 100 6.49 -40.57 6.02
N ALA A 101 5.24 -40.08 5.97
CA ALA A 101 4.71 -39.12 6.93
C ALA A 101 4.65 -39.72 8.36
N GLN A 102 4.23 -40.98 8.48
CA GLN A 102 4.19 -41.70 9.75
C GLN A 102 5.60 -41.91 10.30
N ALA A 103 6.54 -42.45 9.50
CA ALA A 103 7.93 -42.64 9.91
C ALA A 103 8.60 -41.32 10.34
N LYS A 104 8.30 -40.21 9.67
CA LYS A 104 8.75 -38.88 10.10
C LYS A 104 8.10 -38.43 11.41
N LYS A 105 6.83 -38.74 11.64
CA LYS A 105 6.13 -38.42 12.89
C LYS A 105 6.76 -39.18 14.04
N ASP A 106 7.01 -40.48 13.86
CA ASP A 106 7.64 -41.34 14.88
C ASP A 106 9.07 -40.87 15.17
N TRP A 107 9.86 -40.59 14.13
CA TRP A 107 11.20 -40.03 14.29
C TRP A 107 11.19 -38.70 15.06
N ARG A 108 10.25 -37.77 14.76
CA ARG A 108 10.13 -36.52 15.50
C ARG A 108 9.66 -36.72 16.94
N ALA A 109 8.81 -37.71 17.20
CA ALA A 109 8.36 -38.04 18.55
C ALA A 109 9.52 -38.57 19.40
N GLU A 110 10.43 -39.36 18.82
CA GLU A 110 11.62 -39.89 19.52
C GLU A 110 12.78 -38.88 19.59
N HIS A 111 12.87 -37.95 18.63
CA HIS A 111 13.99 -37.00 18.49
C HIS A 111 13.54 -35.55 18.67
N HIS A 112 12.44 -35.32 19.39
CA HIS A 112 12.10 -33.98 19.82
C HIS A 112 13.12 -33.53 20.86
N ARG A 113 13.68 -32.33 20.68
CA ARG A 113 14.33 -31.65 21.79
C ARG A 113 13.21 -31.09 22.65
N GLY A 114 13.08 -31.57 23.88
CA GLY A 114 12.24 -30.90 24.88
C GLY A 114 12.63 -29.43 24.93
N ARG A 115 11.64 -28.54 24.99
CA ARG A 115 11.85 -27.09 25.02
C ARG A 115 11.58 -26.59 26.43
N ARG A 116 12.43 -25.68 26.92
CA ARG A 116 12.17 -25.01 28.19
C ARG A 116 11.45 -23.70 27.87
N PRO A 117 10.34 -23.38 28.56
CA PRO A 117 9.74 -22.07 28.43
C PRO A 117 10.76 -20.97 28.76
N ALA A 118 10.87 -19.96 27.92
CA ALA A 118 11.68 -18.79 28.20
C ALA A 118 11.15 -18.07 29.44
N ILE A 119 12.04 -17.67 30.34
CA ILE A 119 11.73 -16.86 31.51
C ILE A 119 12.18 -15.44 31.18
N TRP A 120 11.23 -14.51 31.13
CA TRP A 120 11.48 -13.12 30.76
C TRP A 120 11.54 -12.25 32.00
N SER A 121 12.54 -11.38 32.08
CA SER A 121 12.56 -10.33 33.10
C SER A 121 11.78 -9.10 32.63
N PRO A 122 11.07 -8.40 33.53
CA PRO A 122 10.37 -7.16 33.18
C PRO A 122 11.35 -6.10 32.66
N GLY A 123 10.96 -5.41 31.59
CA GLY A 123 11.70 -4.29 30.99
C GLY A 123 12.91 -4.72 30.16
N GLU A 124 13.19 -6.03 30.08
CA GLU A 124 14.39 -6.54 29.45
C GLU A 124 14.22 -6.67 27.94
N HIS A 125 13.20 -7.40 27.47
CA HIS A 125 13.10 -7.84 26.08
C HIS A 125 11.83 -7.32 25.40
N LEU A 126 12.02 -6.58 24.30
CA LEU A 126 11.01 -6.37 23.27
C LEU A 126 11.34 -7.27 22.08
N VAL A 127 10.40 -8.12 21.67
CA VAL A 127 10.58 -9.02 20.53
C VAL A 127 9.82 -8.46 19.34
N ILE A 128 10.49 -8.36 18.18
CA ILE A 128 9.93 -7.78 16.96
C ILE A 128 10.00 -8.74 15.79
N ASP A 129 8.96 -8.72 14.94
CA ASP A 129 8.91 -9.50 13.70
C ASP A 129 8.02 -8.82 12.66
N TRP A 130 8.24 -9.21 11.41
CA TRP A 130 7.40 -8.83 10.28
C TRP A 130 6.58 -10.02 9.79
N GLY A 131 5.36 -9.75 9.38
CA GLY A 131 4.56 -10.68 8.59
C GLY A 131 4.00 -9.99 7.36
N SER A 132 3.65 -10.76 6.33
CA SER A 132 2.91 -10.24 5.18
C SER A 132 1.70 -11.10 4.82
N GLN A 133 0.66 -10.47 4.30
CA GLN A 133 -0.54 -11.11 3.76
C GLN A 133 -1.23 -10.13 2.79
N GLY A 134 -1.65 -10.60 1.62
CA GLY A 134 -2.37 -9.77 0.65
C GLY A 134 -1.58 -8.57 0.10
N GLY A 135 -0.24 -8.60 0.13
CA GLY A 135 0.60 -7.47 -0.29
C GLY A 135 0.79 -6.38 0.77
N VAL A 136 0.16 -6.51 1.94
CA VAL A 136 0.37 -5.65 3.11
C VAL A 136 1.39 -6.29 4.05
N HIS A 137 2.27 -5.45 4.60
CA HIS A 137 3.23 -5.84 5.62
C HIS A 137 2.72 -5.43 7.01
N VAL A 138 2.92 -6.30 8.00
CA VAL A 138 2.47 -6.17 9.39
C VAL A 138 3.70 -6.20 10.28
N PHE A 139 4.00 -5.08 10.90
CA PHE A 139 5.02 -4.98 11.93
C PHE A 139 4.41 -5.32 13.28
N CYS A 140 5.02 -6.27 13.99
CA CYS A 140 4.58 -6.69 15.31
C CYS A 140 5.73 -6.50 16.30
N ALA A 141 5.42 -5.90 17.45
CA ALA A 141 6.32 -5.83 18.59
C ALA A 141 5.59 -6.27 19.87
N VAL A 142 6.29 -7.01 20.73
CA VAL A 142 5.72 -7.52 21.98
C VAL A 142 6.74 -7.46 23.11
N LEU A 143 6.36 -6.83 24.23
CA LEU A 143 7.16 -6.89 25.47
C LEU A 143 7.02 -8.29 26.06
N ALA A 144 8.14 -8.98 26.24
CA ALA A 144 8.11 -10.41 26.51
C ALA A 144 7.52 -10.76 27.89
N TRP A 145 7.63 -9.88 28.88
CA TRP A 145 7.10 -10.10 30.23
C TRP A 145 5.64 -9.65 30.39
N SER A 146 5.29 -8.41 30.03
CA SER A 146 3.90 -7.92 30.14
C SER A 146 2.97 -8.50 29.07
N ARG A 147 3.54 -9.02 27.96
CA ARG A 147 2.80 -9.39 26.75
C ARG A 147 2.04 -8.21 26.15
N TRP A 148 2.47 -6.98 26.41
CA TRP A 148 1.93 -5.79 25.76
C TRP A 148 2.33 -5.80 24.29
N ARG A 149 1.36 -5.56 23.41
CA ARG A 149 1.48 -5.74 21.95
C ARG A 149 1.36 -4.41 21.23
N PHE A 150 2.15 -4.28 20.18
CA PHE A 150 2.09 -3.17 19.24
C PHE A 150 2.07 -3.73 17.82
N VAL A 151 1.15 -3.23 17.00
CA VAL A 151 0.98 -3.65 15.61
C VAL A 151 0.76 -2.44 14.71
N ARG A 152 1.46 -2.39 13.58
CA ARG A 152 1.27 -1.40 12.51
C ARG A 152 1.39 -2.02 11.13
N PHE A 153 0.75 -1.40 10.14
CA PHE A 153 0.78 -1.80 8.74
C PHE A 153 1.69 -0.89 7.91
N ALA A 154 2.39 -1.48 6.95
CA ALA A 154 3.25 -0.79 6.00
C ALA A 154 3.09 -1.34 4.58
N THR A 155 3.55 -0.54 3.62
CA THR A 155 3.71 -0.92 2.21
C THR A 155 5.05 -1.61 1.92
N ASP A 156 6.00 -1.59 2.86
CA ASP A 156 7.32 -2.19 2.72
C ASP A 156 7.93 -2.58 4.08
N GLU A 157 9.00 -3.38 4.04
CA GLU A 157 9.81 -3.77 5.21
C GLU A 157 11.19 -3.09 5.18
N GLN A 158 11.28 -1.84 4.69
CA GLN A 158 12.56 -1.12 4.62
C GLN A 158 13.08 -0.77 6.01
N SER A 159 14.38 -0.50 6.11
CA SER A 159 15.03 -0.11 7.37
C SER A 159 14.38 1.14 7.96
N THR A 160 14.16 2.17 7.14
CA THR A 160 13.52 3.43 7.55
C THR A 160 12.14 3.21 8.15
N THR A 161 11.31 2.38 7.50
CA THR A 161 9.96 2.05 7.95
C THR A 161 9.98 1.28 9.27
N THR A 162 10.86 0.27 9.36
CA THR A 162 11.04 -0.55 10.57
C THR A 162 11.48 0.30 11.76
N LEU A 163 12.46 1.19 11.56
CA LEU A 163 12.96 2.06 12.62
C LEU A 163 11.90 3.09 13.05
N ALA A 164 11.13 3.65 12.12
CA ALA A 164 10.05 4.59 12.42
C ALA A 164 8.98 3.95 13.31
N MET A 165 8.52 2.74 12.94
CA MET A 165 7.54 1.99 13.74
C MET A 165 8.09 1.55 15.10
N LEU A 166 9.38 1.23 15.19
CA LEU A 166 10.03 0.92 16.47
C LEU A 166 10.10 2.17 17.37
N GLY A 167 10.39 3.34 16.81
CA GLY A 167 10.36 4.61 17.53
C GLY A 167 8.94 4.96 18.03
N GLU A 168 7.92 4.73 17.20
CA GLU A 168 6.51 4.88 17.61
C GLU A 168 6.14 3.90 18.74
N CYS A 169 6.56 2.64 18.63
CA CYS A 169 6.36 1.63 19.69
C CYS A 169 6.96 2.08 21.03
N PHE A 170 8.17 2.65 21.01
CA PHE A 170 8.81 3.16 22.22
C PHE A 170 8.04 4.32 22.85
N ALA A 171 7.54 5.24 22.00
CA ALA A 171 6.71 6.35 22.45
C ALA A 171 5.40 5.85 23.09
N GLU A 172 4.71 4.90 22.47
CA GLU A 172 3.43 4.38 22.94
C GLU A 172 3.57 3.59 24.25
N MET A 173 4.61 2.74 24.37
CA MET A 173 4.86 2.01 25.61
C MET A 173 5.47 2.88 26.70
N GLY A 174 5.96 4.08 26.38
CA GLY A 174 6.42 5.10 27.33
C GLY A 174 7.82 4.86 27.89
N GLY A 175 8.71 4.22 27.13
CA GLY A 175 10.08 3.91 27.56
C GLY A 175 10.81 3.05 26.53
N VAL A 176 12.04 2.66 26.83
CA VAL A 176 12.91 1.83 25.97
C VAL A 176 13.34 0.56 26.73
N PRO A 177 13.27 -0.63 26.12
CA PRO A 177 13.67 -1.88 26.76
C PRO A 177 15.19 -2.01 26.76
N GLN A 178 15.75 -2.90 27.57
CA GLN A 178 17.19 -3.16 27.56
C GLN A 178 17.65 -3.79 26.23
N VAL A 179 16.84 -4.68 25.67
CA VAL A 179 17.14 -5.48 24.50
C VAL A 179 15.97 -5.45 23.52
N VAL A 180 16.27 -5.20 22.25
CA VAL A 180 15.33 -5.43 21.15
C VAL A 180 15.79 -6.68 20.41
N LEU A 181 15.00 -7.74 20.51
CA LEU A 181 15.24 -9.01 19.89
C LEU A 181 14.50 -9.08 18.55
N ALA A 182 15.24 -9.06 17.45
CA ALA A 182 14.68 -9.14 16.10
C ALA A 182 14.93 -10.51 15.45
N ASP A 183 14.09 -10.92 14.51
CA ASP A 183 14.50 -11.97 13.57
C ASP A 183 15.66 -11.47 12.68
N ARG A 184 16.31 -12.37 11.94
CA ARG A 184 17.43 -12.09 11.02
C ARG A 184 16.99 -11.35 9.74
N MET A 185 16.12 -10.37 9.90
CA MET A 185 15.49 -9.58 8.84
C MET A 185 16.52 -8.70 8.11
N GLY A 186 16.38 -8.64 6.79
CA GLY A 186 17.35 -7.96 5.91
C GLY A 186 17.51 -6.47 6.20
N CYS A 187 16.44 -5.81 6.67
CA CYS A 187 16.44 -4.38 6.95
C CYS A 187 17.28 -3.96 8.16
N LEU A 188 17.56 -4.88 9.09
CA LEU A 188 18.36 -4.66 10.30
C LEU A 188 19.71 -5.41 10.27
N LYS A 189 19.86 -6.39 9.37
CA LYS A 189 21.06 -7.24 9.25
C LYS A 189 22.05 -6.68 8.22
N GLY A 190 23.22 -6.24 8.68
CA GLY A 190 24.35 -5.86 7.83
C GLY A 190 25.22 -7.04 7.39
N GLY A 191 25.25 -8.14 8.16
CA GLY A 191 26.03 -9.32 7.84
C GLY A 191 25.86 -10.46 8.84
N VAL A 192 26.57 -11.57 8.64
CA VAL A 192 26.64 -12.68 9.59
C VAL A 192 28.08 -13.13 9.72
N VAL A 193 28.60 -13.20 10.95
CA VAL A 193 29.94 -13.68 11.29
C VAL A 193 29.83 -14.72 12.39
N ALA A 194 30.41 -15.91 12.18
CA ALA A 194 30.33 -17.02 13.15
C ALA A 194 28.90 -17.31 13.65
N ASN A 195 27.92 -17.31 12.73
CA ASN A 195 26.48 -17.45 13.00
C ASN A 195 25.83 -16.33 13.82
N ARG A 196 26.59 -15.30 14.24
CA ARG A 196 26.08 -14.08 14.88
C ARG A 196 25.72 -13.04 13.84
N VAL A 197 24.58 -12.37 14.03
CA VAL A 197 24.16 -11.28 13.15
C VAL A 197 24.94 -10.03 13.50
N VAL A 198 25.48 -9.37 12.48
CA VAL A 198 26.02 -8.02 12.60
C VAL A 198 24.93 -7.04 12.17
N PRO A 199 24.49 -6.11 13.04
CA PRO A 199 23.47 -5.12 12.67
C PRO A 199 23.96 -4.11 11.63
N THR A 200 23.03 -3.48 10.90
CA THR A 200 23.36 -2.37 9.99
C THR A 200 23.84 -1.15 10.77
N GLY A 201 24.67 -0.31 10.14
CA GLY A 201 25.16 0.91 10.79
C GLY A 201 24.05 1.89 11.17
N GLU A 202 22.94 1.91 10.42
CA GLU A 202 21.76 2.72 10.76
C GLU A 202 21.05 2.20 12.02
N TYR A 203 20.87 0.87 12.13
CA TYR A 203 20.27 0.28 13.32
C TYR A 203 21.15 0.46 14.56
N VAL A 204 22.48 0.39 14.42
CA VAL A 204 23.40 0.70 15.53
C VAL A 204 23.24 2.15 16.00
N ARG A 205 23.16 3.13 15.09
CA ARG A 205 22.92 4.54 15.46
C ARG A 205 21.57 4.71 16.17
N PHE A 206 20.54 4.03 15.68
CA PHE A 206 19.22 4.05 16.29
C PHE A 206 19.26 3.48 17.72
N ALA A 207 19.93 2.33 17.90
CA ALA A 207 20.12 1.70 19.20
C ALA A 207 20.89 2.58 20.19
N MET A 208 21.95 3.24 19.74
CA MET A 208 22.70 4.19 20.56
C MET A 208 21.87 5.41 20.99
N HIS A 209 20.99 5.92 20.11
CA HIS A 209 20.15 7.06 20.42
C HIS A 209 19.08 6.75 21.48
N TYR A 210 18.44 5.59 21.38
CA TYR A 210 17.41 5.17 22.33
C TYR A 210 17.98 4.44 23.57
N GLY A 211 19.21 3.95 23.51
CA GLY A 211 19.89 3.31 24.63
C GLY A 211 19.57 1.83 24.84
N PHE A 212 19.21 1.08 23.79
CA PHE A 212 18.97 -0.37 23.88
C PHE A 212 20.09 -1.18 23.20
N ARG A 213 20.20 -2.46 23.54
CA ARG A 213 21.09 -3.42 22.88
C ARG A 213 20.34 -4.16 21.75
N PRO A 214 20.80 -4.10 20.49
CA PRO A 214 20.29 -4.95 19.43
C PRO A 214 20.64 -6.41 19.69
N ASP A 215 19.68 -7.31 19.55
CA ASP A 215 19.91 -8.75 19.54
C ASP A 215 19.11 -9.44 18.43
N PHE A 216 19.56 -10.62 18.03
CA PHE A 216 18.96 -11.36 16.92
C PHE A 216 18.77 -12.84 17.26
N CYS A 217 17.61 -13.37 16.91
CA CYS A 217 17.32 -14.79 17.08
C CYS A 217 18.35 -15.68 16.37
N GLU A 218 18.73 -16.79 17.03
CA GLU A 218 19.53 -17.81 16.40
C GLU A 218 18.73 -18.57 15.33
N ALA A 219 19.43 -19.15 14.36
CA ALA A 219 18.78 -19.98 13.35
C ALA A 219 18.11 -21.19 14.03
N ALA A 220 16.78 -21.29 13.90
CA ALA A 220 15.94 -22.30 14.55
C ALA A 220 15.89 -22.19 16.09
N ASP A 221 15.71 -20.97 16.59
CA ASP A 221 15.34 -20.66 17.99
C ASP A 221 13.83 -20.36 18.15
N PRO A 222 12.98 -21.39 18.22
CA PRO A 222 11.54 -21.21 18.40
C PRO A 222 11.15 -20.81 19.84
N GLU A 223 12.06 -20.89 20.81
CA GLU A 223 11.76 -20.50 22.20
C GLU A 223 11.68 -18.98 22.31
N SER A 224 12.66 -18.28 21.75
CA SER A 224 12.67 -16.81 21.73
C SER A 224 11.72 -16.22 20.69
N LYS A 225 11.48 -16.94 19.59
CA LYS A 225 10.66 -16.45 18.46
C LYS A 225 9.15 -16.73 18.62
N GLY A 226 8.76 -17.73 19.39
CA GLY A 226 7.36 -18.18 19.45
C GLY A 226 6.36 -17.11 19.91
N ILE A 227 6.77 -16.18 20.79
CA ILE A 227 5.89 -15.12 21.29
C ILE A 227 5.46 -14.16 20.18
N VAL A 228 6.39 -13.70 19.34
CA VAL A 228 6.10 -12.74 18.28
C VAL A 228 5.50 -13.42 17.06
N GLU A 229 5.86 -14.67 16.76
CA GLU A 229 5.19 -15.46 15.70
C GLU A 229 3.70 -15.66 16.00
N ASN A 230 3.36 -15.94 17.27
CA ASN A 230 1.97 -16.04 17.70
C ASN A 230 1.24 -14.69 17.54
N LEU A 231 1.90 -13.57 17.86
CA LEU A 231 1.33 -12.24 17.65
C LEU A 231 1.10 -11.94 16.17
N VAL A 232 2.08 -12.21 15.31
CA VAL A 232 1.94 -12.03 13.85
C VAL A 232 0.77 -12.86 13.32
N GLY A 233 0.65 -14.12 13.75
CA GLY A 233 -0.49 -14.98 13.38
C GLY A 233 -1.83 -14.39 13.84
N TYR A 234 -1.90 -13.92 15.08
CA TYR A 234 -3.11 -13.35 15.66
C TYR A 234 -3.53 -12.04 14.98
N ALA A 235 -2.60 -11.11 14.79
CA ALA A 235 -2.84 -9.86 14.06
C ALA A 235 -3.31 -10.12 12.62
N LYS A 236 -2.78 -11.15 11.95
CA LYS A 236 -3.24 -11.53 10.62
C LYS A 236 -4.67 -12.05 10.61
N SER A 237 -5.00 -12.95 11.53
CA SER A 237 -6.34 -13.57 11.57
C SER A 237 -7.43 -12.63 12.05
N ASP A 238 -7.15 -11.86 13.09
CA ASP A 238 -8.14 -11.11 13.87
C ASP A 238 -8.31 -9.67 13.39
N LEU A 239 -7.26 -9.09 12.79
CA LEU A 239 -7.26 -7.70 12.32
C LEU A 239 -7.11 -7.60 10.79
N LEU A 240 -6.03 -8.13 10.22
CA LEU A 240 -5.74 -7.93 8.79
C LEU A 240 -6.71 -8.66 7.88
N THR A 241 -7.12 -9.88 8.22
CA THR A 241 -8.05 -10.66 7.38
C THR A 241 -9.41 -9.97 7.25
N PRO A 242 -10.05 -9.49 8.34
CA PRO A 242 -11.24 -8.64 8.24
C PRO A 242 -11.01 -7.39 7.38
N LEU A 243 -9.93 -6.63 7.61
CA LEU A 243 -9.63 -5.41 6.85
C LEU A 243 -9.46 -5.66 5.34
N LEU A 244 -8.90 -6.81 4.97
CA LEU A 244 -8.73 -7.22 3.56
C LEU A 244 -10.06 -7.56 2.87
N LEU A 245 -11.13 -7.86 3.61
CA LEU A 245 -12.44 -8.16 3.03
C LEU A 245 -13.22 -6.89 2.66
N ASP A 246 -12.84 -5.74 3.22
CA ASP A 246 -13.54 -4.46 3.03
C ASP A 246 -13.00 -3.63 1.83
N ASP A 247 -12.19 -4.24 0.96
CA ASP A 247 -11.68 -3.79 -0.35
C ASP A 247 -10.92 -2.42 -0.44
N GLU A 248 -10.89 -1.59 0.60
CA GLU A 248 -10.12 -0.33 0.64
C GLU A 248 -9.12 -0.28 1.80
N LEU A 249 -7.91 -0.80 1.57
CA LEU A 249 -6.78 -0.62 2.48
C LEU A 249 -6.12 0.75 2.27
N ASP A 250 -6.68 1.76 2.91
CA ASP A 250 -6.00 3.03 3.17
C ASP A 250 -4.99 2.82 4.32
N PRO A 251 -3.67 3.08 4.13
CA PRO A 251 -2.65 2.90 5.17
C PRO A 251 -2.95 3.66 6.46
N ASP A 252 -3.51 4.86 6.37
CA ASP A 252 -3.80 5.68 7.55
C ASP A 252 -4.97 5.10 8.34
N LYS A 253 -6.08 4.78 7.65
CA LYS A 253 -7.23 4.12 8.29
C LYS A 253 -6.87 2.75 8.86
N SER A 254 -6.05 1.98 8.15
CA SER A 254 -5.61 0.66 8.59
C SER A 254 -4.78 0.75 9.87
N ASN A 255 -3.91 1.76 9.98
CA ASN A 255 -3.12 1.99 11.19
C ASN A 255 -3.94 2.55 12.35
N GLU A 256 -4.98 3.35 12.10
CA GLU A 256 -5.95 3.72 13.14
C GLU A 256 -6.75 2.51 13.66
N ALA A 257 -7.18 1.61 12.78
CA ALA A 257 -7.79 0.34 13.18
C ALA A 257 -6.81 -0.52 14.00
N ALA A 258 -5.53 -0.57 13.61
CA ALA A 258 -4.49 -1.30 14.34
C ALA A 258 -4.26 -0.72 15.75
N LYS A 259 -4.29 0.61 15.91
CA LYS A 259 -4.23 1.26 17.23
C LYS A 259 -5.43 0.87 18.10
N GLY A 260 -6.64 0.94 17.55
CA GLY A 260 -7.86 0.54 18.25
C GLY A 260 -7.79 -0.92 18.71
N TRP A 261 -7.40 -1.82 17.81
CA TRP A 261 -7.21 -3.24 18.10
C TRP A 261 -6.13 -3.47 19.17
N CYS A 262 -4.98 -2.78 19.10
CA CYS A 262 -3.95 -2.86 20.14
C CYS A 262 -4.50 -2.44 21.51
N GLY A 263 -5.32 -1.39 21.56
CA GLY A 263 -6.01 -0.96 22.77
C GLY A 263 -6.90 -2.06 23.35
N GLU A 264 -7.71 -2.70 22.52
CA GLU A 264 -8.60 -3.80 22.90
C GLU A 264 -7.83 -5.01 23.45
N VAL A 265 -6.88 -5.56 22.68
CA VAL A 265 -6.18 -6.80 23.06
C VAL A 265 -5.24 -6.61 24.25
N ASN A 266 -4.76 -5.39 24.48
CA ASN A 266 -3.94 -5.06 25.65
C ASN A 266 -4.78 -4.75 26.90
N ALA A 267 -6.07 -4.42 26.74
CA ALA A 267 -7.02 -4.28 27.84
C ALA A 267 -7.67 -5.61 28.24
N ALA A 268 -7.65 -6.62 27.37
CA ALA A 268 -8.17 -7.96 27.64
C ALA A 268 -7.21 -8.81 28.51
N MET A 269 -7.78 -9.77 29.24
CA MET A 269 -6.99 -10.75 30.00
C MET A 269 -6.24 -11.69 29.06
N HIS A 270 -4.91 -11.73 29.18
CA HIS A 270 -4.08 -12.64 28.40
C HIS A 270 -3.99 -14.01 29.08
N SER A 271 -4.28 -15.08 28.33
CA SER A 271 -4.38 -16.45 28.84
C SER A 271 -3.08 -17.01 29.45
N GLU A 272 -1.93 -16.83 28.79
CA GLU A 272 -0.63 -17.35 29.27
C GLU A 272 -0.15 -16.68 30.57
N ILE A 273 -0.34 -15.36 30.71
CA ILE A 273 0.11 -14.61 31.88
C ILE A 273 -0.97 -14.42 32.95
N VAL A 274 -2.23 -14.75 32.63
CA VAL A 274 -3.41 -14.58 33.50
C VAL A 274 -3.48 -13.16 34.08
N ALA A 275 -3.24 -12.16 33.24
CA ALA A 275 -3.23 -10.76 33.60
C ALA A 275 -3.53 -9.89 32.38
N VAL A 276 -3.93 -8.64 32.63
CA VAL A 276 -4.15 -7.64 31.58
C VAL A 276 -2.81 -7.02 31.17
N PRO A 277 -2.38 -7.12 29.89
CA PRO A 277 -1.09 -6.58 29.45
C PRO A 277 -0.89 -5.10 29.75
N ALA A 278 -1.91 -4.25 29.57
CA ALA A 278 -1.83 -2.82 29.88
C ALA A 278 -1.57 -2.54 31.37
N GLN A 279 -2.15 -3.33 32.27
CA GLN A 279 -1.90 -3.21 33.71
C GLN A 279 -0.49 -3.64 34.07
N ARG A 280 0.04 -4.70 33.43
CA ARG A 280 1.43 -5.11 33.61
C ARG A 280 2.41 -4.10 33.02
N LEU A 281 2.10 -3.51 31.85
CA LEU A 281 2.91 -2.46 31.25
C LEU A 281 3.08 -1.28 32.21
N ALA A 282 2.04 -0.88 32.95
CA ALA A 282 2.14 0.20 33.92
C ALA A 282 3.23 -0.05 34.99
N GLN A 283 3.42 -1.32 35.39
CA GLN A 283 4.49 -1.74 36.31
C GLN A 283 5.84 -1.85 35.59
N GLU A 284 5.84 -2.46 34.41
CA GLU A 284 7.06 -2.68 33.61
C GLU A 284 7.69 -1.37 33.14
N ARG A 285 6.88 -0.34 32.86
CA ARG A 285 7.34 1.00 32.43
C ARG A 285 8.29 1.64 33.43
N LEU A 286 8.15 1.33 34.72
CA LEU A 286 9.06 1.82 35.78
C LEU A 286 10.49 1.27 35.66
N LEU A 287 10.66 0.19 34.88
CA LEU A 287 11.93 -0.50 34.66
C LEU A 287 12.49 -0.27 33.24
N LEU A 288 11.76 0.46 32.39
CA LEU A 288 12.22 0.87 31.07
C LEU A 288 13.14 2.09 31.19
N ALA A 289 14.11 2.19 30.27
CA ALA A 289 14.91 3.40 30.12
C ALA A 289 14.02 4.56 29.62
N PRO A 290 14.32 5.81 30.04
CA PRO A 290 13.55 6.97 29.60
C PRO A 290 13.72 7.20 28.10
N LEU A 291 12.69 7.76 27.46
CA LEU A 291 12.78 8.20 26.08
C LEU A 291 13.74 9.40 25.96
N PRO A 292 14.52 9.47 24.87
CA PRO A 292 15.36 10.64 24.59
C PRO A 292 14.48 11.90 24.41
N SER A 293 14.99 13.05 24.82
CA SER A 293 14.26 14.34 24.75
C SER A 293 14.00 14.81 23.32
N LEU A 294 14.81 14.36 22.37
CA LEU A 294 14.64 14.60 20.94
C LEU A 294 14.41 13.25 20.28
N GLN A 295 13.33 13.12 19.51
CA GLN A 295 13.14 11.93 18.68
C GLN A 295 14.24 11.84 17.63
N LEU A 296 14.72 10.61 17.40
CA LEU A 296 15.65 10.37 16.31
C LEU A 296 14.95 10.65 14.98
N ARG A 297 15.61 11.41 14.12
CA ARG A 297 15.16 11.55 12.74
C ARG A 297 15.55 10.31 11.96
N ILE A 298 14.54 9.64 11.40
CA ILE A 298 14.66 8.38 10.67
C ILE A 298 14.35 8.69 9.20
N GLY A 299 15.18 8.21 8.28
CA GLY A 299 15.03 8.49 6.85
C GLY A 299 16.19 9.30 6.23
N PRO A 300 16.06 9.70 4.95
CA PRO A 300 17.13 10.37 4.23
C PRO A 300 17.50 11.69 4.89
N ALA A 301 18.80 11.99 4.86
CA ALA A 301 19.31 13.23 5.43
C ALA A 301 18.57 14.43 4.81
N PRO A 302 18.10 15.38 5.64
CA PRO A 302 17.43 16.56 5.14
C PRO A 302 18.32 17.33 4.16
N VAL A 303 17.73 17.83 3.08
CA VAL A 303 18.46 18.60 2.07
C VAL A 303 18.25 20.08 2.33
N LEU A 304 19.34 20.82 2.49
CA LEU A 304 19.27 22.28 2.53
C LEU A 304 18.94 22.83 1.14
N ARG A 305 17.90 23.65 1.06
CA ARG A 305 17.48 24.34 -0.16
C ARG A 305 17.29 25.83 0.11
N LYS A 306 17.75 26.66 -0.81
CA LYS A 306 17.46 28.09 -0.80
C LYS A 306 16.09 28.34 -1.38
N VAL A 307 15.27 29.13 -0.71
CA VAL A 307 13.95 29.54 -1.20
C VAL A 307 14.15 30.52 -2.38
N ASP A 308 13.55 30.20 -3.52
CA ASP A 308 13.67 31.00 -4.74
C ASP A 308 12.75 32.23 -4.73
N LYS A 309 12.82 33.04 -5.80
CA LYS A 309 12.00 34.25 -5.95
C LYS A 309 10.50 33.97 -6.14
N LEU A 310 10.13 32.72 -6.42
CA LEU A 310 8.74 32.28 -6.50
C LEU A 310 8.22 31.82 -5.13
N SER A 311 9.01 32.03 -4.06
CA SER A 311 8.73 31.53 -2.72
C SER A 311 8.62 30.01 -2.68
N CYS A 312 9.43 29.30 -3.46
CA CYS A 312 9.40 27.85 -3.54
C CYS A 312 10.77 27.22 -3.29
N VAL A 313 10.73 25.94 -2.92
CA VAL A 313 11.89 25.04 -2.97
C VAL A 313 11.64 23.90 -3.96
N ARG A 314 12.74 23.30 -4.45
CA ARG A 314 12.69 22.19 -5.41
C ARG A 314 13.29 20.92 -4.83
N ILE A 315 12.53 19.84 -4.91
CA ILE A 315 12.95 18.48 -4.55
C ILE A 315 12.23 17.48 -5.47
N GLY A 316 12.92 16.43 -5.92
CA GLY A 316 12.33 15.42 -6.81
C GLY A 316 11.74 15.97 -8.12
N SER A 317 12.30 17.06 -8.66
CA SER A 317 11.75 17.80 -9.82
C SER A 317 10.37 18.44 -9.61
N ALA A 318 9.81 18.40 -8.41
CA ALA A 318 8.60 19.11 -8.02
C ALA A 318 8.92 20.44 -7.30
N ARG A 319 7.91 21.32 -7.21
CA ARG A 319 7.97 22.59 -6.45
C ARG A 319 7.06 22.57 -5.23
N TYR A 320 7.53 23.15 -4.14
CA TYR A 320 6.78 23.26 -2.90
C TYR A 320 6.86 24.70 -2.41
N SER A 321 5.71 25.35 -2.19
CA SER A 321 5.70 26.75 -1.74
C SER A 321 6.08 26.88 -0.26
N VAL A 322 6.62 28.04 0.08
CA VAL A 322 7.07 28.44 1.42
C VAL A 322 6.54 29.87 1.64
N PRO A 323 6.22 30.32 2.86
CA PRO A 323 5.82 31.70 3.11
C PRO A 323 6.81 32.72 2.54
N MET A 324 6.31 33.78 1.90
CA MET A 324 7.12 34.82 1.21
C MET A 324 8.19 35.47 2.09
N ALA A 325 7.98 35.52 3.40
CA ALA A 325 8.97 36.01 4.37
C ALA A 325 10.29 35.21 4.35
N ARG A 326 10.30 34.01 3.77
CA ARG A 326 11.47 33.12 3.71
C ARG A 326 12.23 33.19 2.38
N ILE A 327 11.81 34.01 1.41
CA ILE A 327 12.51 34.16 0.12
C ILE A 327 13.99 34.52 0.36
N GLY A 328 14.88 33.78 -0.30
CA GLY A 328 16.33 33.99 -0.18
C GLY A 328 16.98 33.36 1.04
N THR A 329 16.21 32.84 2.00
CA THR A 329 16.73 32.08 3.15
C THR A 329 16.98 30.60 2.77
N SER A 330 17.82 29.92 3.54
CA SER A 330 18.00 28.47 3.43
C SER A 330 17.05 27.76 4.39
N VAL A 331 16.29 26.80 3.86
CA VAL A 331 15.39 25.93 4.62
C VAL A 331 15.84 24.49 4.51
N GLN A 332 15.51 23.70 5.51
CA GLN A 332 15.78 22.26 5.54
C GLN A 332 14.56 21.52 5.00
N VAL A 333 14.74 20.73 3.94
CA VAL A 333 13.65 19.94 3.34
C VAL A 333 13.79 18.49 3.78
N VAL A 334 12.75 17.96 4.42
CA VAL A 334 12.64 16.57 4.85
C VAL A 334 11.56 15.92 3.99
N ALA A 335 11.96 14.99 3.14
CA ALA A 335 11.02 14.19 2.36
C ALA A 335 10.81 12.84 3.07
N GLY A 336 9.56 12.56 3.47
CA GLY A 336 9.14 11.30 4.05
C GLY A 336 8.16 10.56 3.11
N THR A 337 7.55 9.49 3.61
CA THR A 337 6.57 8.71 2.86
C THR A 337 5.30 9.54 2.64
N GLY A 338 5.11 10.05 1.41
CA GLY A 338 3.92 10.81 1.02
C GLY A 338 3.87 12.28 1.46
N ARG A 339 4.83 12.76 2.27
CA ARG A 339 4.87 14.15 2.78
C ARG A 339 6.24 14.81 2.59
N VAL A 340 6.23 16.13 2.40
CA VAL A 340 7.42 17.00 2.35
C VAL A 340 7.27 18.08 3.41
N LEU A 341 8.13 18.03 4.42
CA LEU A 341 8.21 19.03 5.47
C LEU A 341 9.34 20.01 5.17
N ILE A 342 9.06 21.30 5.31
CA ILE A 342 10.01 22.38 5.15
C ILE A 342 10.22 23.02 6.51
N VAL A 343 11.45 23.01 6.99
CA VAL A 343 11.80 23.34 8.38
C VAL A 343 12.83 24.47 8.40
N ASP A 344 12.71 25.39 9.35
CA ASP A 344 13.76 26.38 9.62
C ASP A 344 14.97 25.66 10.25
N PRO A 345 16.15 25.69 9.60
CA PRO A 345 17.31 24.91 10.05
C PRO A 345 17.87 25.40 11.39
N ARG A 346 17.53 26.61 11.83
CA ARG A 346 18.07 27.22 13.04
C ARG A 346 17.16 26.99 14.24
N THR A 347 15.84 27.04 14.05
CA THR A 347 14.85 26.86 15.13
C THR A 347 14.26 25.46 15.18
N GLY A 348 14.30 24.71 14.07
CA GLY A 348 13.63 23.41 13.95
C GLY A 348 12.11 23.50 13.74
N GLU A 349 11.58 24.71 13.55
CA GLU A 349 10.15 24.96 13.35
C GLU A 349 9.70 24.54 11.94
N VAL A 350 8.53 23.90 11.84
CA VAL A 350 7.91 23.56 10.55
C VAL A 350 7.36 24.83 9.92
N VAL A 351 7.97 25.22 8.80
CA VAL A 351 7.60 26.40 8.02
C VAL A 351 6.50 26.09 7.00
N ALA A 352 6.47 24.86 6.46
CA ALA A 352 5.42 24.38 5.58
C ALA A 352 5.36 22.84 5.56
N ASP A 353 4.15 22.30 5.33
CA ASP A 353 3.86 20.87 5.15
C ASP A 353 3.10 20.69 3.83
N HIS A 354 3.58 19.78 2.98
CA HIS A 354 2.97 19.46 1.70
C HIS A 354 2.85 17.95 1.50
N ALA A 355 1.84 17.52 0.76
CA ALA A 355 1.82 16.18 0.17
C ALA A 355 2.89 16.08 -0.94
N VAL A 356 3.50 14.90 -1.11
CA VAL A 356 4.43 14.65 -2.24
C VAL A 356 3.64 14.70 -3.55
N VAL A 357 4.13 15.49 -4.51
CA VAL A 357 3.56 15.61 -5.85
C VAL A 357 4.49 15.03 -6.92
N ALA A 358 3.95 14.76 -8.10
CA ALA A 358 4.71 14.12 -9.17
C ALA A 358 5.81 15.05 -9.74
N PRO A 359 6.87 14.49 -10.36
CA PRO A 359 7.89 15.29 -11.04
C PRO A 359 7.29 16.28 -12.05
N GLY A 360 7.63 17.56 -11.94
CA GLY A 360 7.11 18.63 -12.80
C GLY A 360 5.91 19.38 -12.21
N GLU A 361 5.25 18.84 -11.18
CA GLU A 361 4.13 19.48 -10.51
C GLU A 361 4.56 20.49 -9.43
N ALA A 362 3.59 21.21 -8.89
CA ALA A 362 3.80 22.17 -7.82
C ALA A 362 2.70 22.02 -6.74
N SER A 363 3.11 21.85 -5.48
CA SER A 363 2.23 22.00 -4.32
C SER A 363 2.34 23.44 -3.81
N VAL A 364 1.25 24.19 -3.96
CA VAL A 364 1.20 25.63 -3.68
C VAL A 364 0.07 25.92 -2.71
N ALA A 365 0.41 26.37 -1.50
CA ALA A 365 -0.54 26.97 -0.56
C ALA A 365 -0.65 28.48 -0.81
N ASP A 366 -1.86 28.97 -1.09
CA ASP A 366 -2.15 30.40 -1.35
C ASP A 366 -1.83 31.30 -0.15
N GLU A 367 -1.97 30.77 1.06
CA GLU A 367 -1.64 31.45 2.32
C GLU A 367 -0.18 31.92 2.37
N HIS A 368 0.73 31.18 1.72
CA HIS A 368 2.14 31.55 1.63
C HIS A 368 2.38 32.85 0.84
N TYR A 369 1.41 33.26 0.02
CA TYR A 369 1.46 34.44 -0.84
C TYR A 369 0.50 35.56 -0.40
N GLY A 370 -0.21 35.37 0.73
CA GLY A 370 -1.24 36.29 1.20
C GLY A 370 -2.57 36.18 0.45
N GLY A 371 -2.82 35.06 -0.24
CA GLY A 371 -4.08 34.77 -0.92
C GLY A 371 -3.91 34.24 -2.34
N ALA A 372 -5.05 33.96 -3.00
CA ALA A 372 -5.09 33.38 -4.33
C ALA A 372 -4.40 34.25 -5.37
N ARG A 373 -3.69 33.61 -6.30
CA ARG A 373 -2.99 34.29 -7.39
C ARG A 373 -3.96 35.16 -8.20
N PRO A 374 -3.76 36.49 -8.28
CA PRO A 374 -4.63 37.34 -9.07
C PRO A 374 -4.48 37.02 -10.57
N LYS A 375 -5.59 37.10 -11.32
CA LYS A 375 -5.55 36.97 -12.78
C LYS A 375 -4.58 38.01 -13.37
N PRO A 376 -3.75 37.64 -14.36
CA PRO A 376 -2.79 38.58 -14.95
C PRO A 376 -3.52 39.76 -15.56
N ARG A 377 -3.29 40.96 -15.00
CA ARG A 377 -3.86 42.20 -15.54
C ARG A 377 -2.98 42.71 -16.67
N ARG A 378 -3.46 42.60 -17.91
CA ARG A 378 -2.84 43.21 -19.10
C ARG A 378 -3.46 44.59 -19.39
N ALA A 379 -3.48 45.46 -18.39
CA ALA A 379 -4.03 46.81 -18.54
C ALA A 379 -3.11 47.68 -19.42
N ILE A 380 -3.71 48.58 -20.20
CA ILE A 380 -2.97 49.63 -20.91
C ILE A 380 -2.33 50.56 -19.87
N ARG A 381 -1.04 50.85 -20.03
CA ARG A 381 -0.28 51.72 -19.11
C ARG A 381 0.40 52.83 -19.93
N PRO A 382 -0.25 54.00 -20.10
CA PRO A 382 0.32 55.09 -20.88
C PRO A 382 1.52 55.71 -20.15
N ARG A 383 2.63 55.89 -20.87
CA ARG A 383 3.89 56.46 -20.37
C ARG A 383 4.18 57.82 -20.98
N THR A 384 4.00 57.98 -22.29
CA THR A 384 4.30 59.23 -23.01
C THR A 384 3.18 60.26 -22.88
N VAL A 385 3.47 61.53 -23.19
CA VAL A 385 2.45 62.60 -23.17
C VAL A 385 1.33 62.30 -24.17
N ALA A 386 1.67 61.81 -25.36
CA ALA A 386 0.69 61.45 -26.39
C ALA A 386 -0.18 60.25 -25.97
N GLU A 387 0.41 59.22 -25.35
CA GLU A 387 -0.33 58.08 -24.82
C GLU A 387 -1.29 58.49 -23.70
N LYS A 388 -0.85 59.35 -22.77
CA LYS A 388 -1.68 59.85 -21.67
C LYS A 388 -2.84 60.70 -22.20
N ALA A 389 -2.56 61.58 -23.15
CA ALA A 389 -3.59 62.41 -23.78
C ALA A 389 -4.62 61.54 -24.52
N PHE A 390 -4.17 60.53 -25.27
CA PHE A 390 -5.05 59.65 -26.03
C PHE A 390 -5.90 58.73 -25.13
N CYS A 391 -5.28 58.06 -24.15
CA CYS A 391 -6.02 57.25 -23.17
C CYS A 391 -6.97 58.10 -22.31
N GLY A 392 -6.64 59.38 -22.07
CA GLY A 392 -7.51 60.34 -21.38
C GLY A 392 -8.83 60.64 -22.10
N LEU A 393 -8.95 60.30 -23.39
CA LEU A 393 -10.19 60.44 -24.16
C LEU A 393 -11.26 59.39 -23.78
N GLY A 394 -10.88 58.35 -23.04
CA GLY A 394 -11.82 57.39 -22.45
C GLY A 394 -11.81 55.98 -23.10
N PRO A 395 -12.82 55.15 -22.79
CA PRO A 395 -12.82 53.72 -23.12
C PRO A 395 -12.69 53.40 -24.62
N SER A 396 -13.27 54.22 -25.50
CA SER A 396 -13.19 53.99 -26.95
C SER A 396 -11.77 54.17 -27.50
N ALA A 397 -10.98 55.08 -26.91
CA ALA A 397 -9.57 55.25 -27.25
C ALA A 397 -8.71 54.09 -26.72
N GLU A 398 -8.98 53.61 -25.49
CA GLU A 398 -8.33 52.42 -24.96
C GLU A 398 -8.64 51.16 -25.80
N ALA A 399 -9.89 50.98 -26.23
CA ALA A 399 -10.30 49.89 -27.11
C ALA A 399 -9.58 49.95 -28.47
N PHE A 400 -9.47 51.15 -29.06
CA PHE A 400 -8.72 51.35 -30.29
C PHE A 400 -7.24 50.99 -30.12
N LEU A 401 -6.61 51.45 -29.02
CA LEU A 401 -5.20 51.21 -28.73
C LEU A 401 -4.93 49.71 -28.49
N ALA A 402 -5.79 49.03 -27.74
CA ALA A 402 -5.70 47.58 -27.54
C ALA A 402 -5.85 46.81 -28.87
N GLY A 403 -6.83 47.19 -29.70
CA GLY A 403 -7.08 46.57 -31.00
C GLY A 403 -5.94 46.76 -31.99
N ALA A 404 -5.42 47.98 -32.10
CA ALA A 404 -4.29 48.32 -32.96
C ALA A 404 -3.00 47.60 -32.53
N ALA A 405 -2.75 47.49 -31.22
CA ALA A 405 -1.62 46.73 -30.70
C ALA A 405 -1.77 45.22 -31.00
N ALA A 406 -2.97 44.66 -30.79
CA ALA A 406 -3.26 43.26 -31.07
C ALA A 406 -3.17 42.91 -32.57
N SER A 407 -3.42 43.87 -33.47
CA SER A 407 -3.27 43.68 -34.92
C SER A 407 -1.83 43.85 -35.42
N GLY A 408 -0.88 44.17 -34.54
CA GLY A 408 0.52 44.40 -34.92
C GLY A 408 0.78 45.77 -35.58
N HIS A 409 0.01 46.81 -35.29
CA HIS A 409 0.26 48.16 -35.83
C HIS A 409 1.49 48.80 -35.19
N THR A 410 2.67 48.54 -35.75
CA THR A 410 3.97 49.00 -35.23
C THR A 410 4.15 50.53 -35.25
N ARG A 411 3.36 51.25 -36.06
CA ARG A 411 3.39 52.72 -36.19
C ARG A 411 2.44 53.45 -35.25
N LEU A 412 1.78 52.73 -34.34
CA LEU A 412 0.79 53.31 -33.43
C LEU A 412 1.34 54.46 -32.59
N GLY A 413 2.53 54.31 -31.98
CA GLY A 413 3.13 55.33 -31.11
C GLY A 413 3.24 56.72 -31.74
N PRO A 414 3.92 56.87 -32.91
CA PRO A 414 3.97 58.13 -33.64
C PRO A 414 2.60 58.66 -34.09
N GLU A 415 1.67 57.77 -34.45
CA GLU A 415 0.33 58.15 -34.93
C GLU A 415 -0.60 58.64 -33.80
N LEU A 416 -0.32 58.31 -32.53
CA LEU A 416 -1.10 58.81 -31.39
C LEU A 416 -1.07 60.35 -31.29
N ALA A 417 0.06 60.98 -31.63
CA ALA A 417 0.15 62.44 -31.64
C ALA A 417 -0.78 63.04 -32.71
N GLU A 418 -0.80 62.45 -33.90
CA GLU A 418 -1.69 62.86 -35.00
C GLU A 418 -3.17 62.62 -34.65
N LEU A 419 -3.48 61.49 -34.01
CA LEU A 419 -4.83 61.19 -33.51
C LEU A 419 -5.28 62.19 -32.45
N ASN A 420 -4.41 62.61 -31.54
CA ASN A 420 -4.72 63.66 -30.56
C ASN A 420 -4.96 65.01 -31.24
N THR A 421 -4.21 65.36 -32.28
CA THR A 421 -4.46 66.57 -33.09
C THR A 421 -5.82 66.50 -33.79
N LEU A 422 -6.20 65.34 -34.33
CA LEU A 422 -7.53 65.13 -34.92
C LEU A 422 -8.65 65.26 -33.88
N ALA A 423 -8.45 64.75 -32.66
CA ALA A 423 -9.39 64.89 -31.56
C ALA A 423 -9.61 66.37 -31.19
N ALA A 424 -8.53 67.16 -31.13
CA ALA A 424 -8.59 68.58 -30.87
C ALA A 424 -9.28 69.38 -31.99
N ALA A 425 -9.07 69.00 -33.25
CA ALA A 425 -9.62 69.71 -34.41
C ALA A 425 -11.12 69.46 -34.66
N HIS A 426 -11.61 68.23 -34.40
CA HIS A 426 -12.99 67.84 -34.70
C HIS A 426 -13.91 67.78 -33.47
N GLY A 427 -13.36 67.99 -32.27
CA GLY A 427 -14.07 67.82 -31.01
C GLY A 427 -14.23 66.36 -30.60
N HIS A 428 -14.26 66.11 -29.29
CA HIS A 428 -14.20 64.75 -28.74
C HIS A 428 -15.38 63.87 -29.14
N VAL A 429 -16.60 64.42 -29.23
CA VAL A 429 -17.81 63.61 -29.52
C VAL A 429 -17.73 62.98 -30.92
N VAL A 430 -17.38 63.77 -31.93
CA VAL A 430 -17.28 63.30 -33.31
C VAL A 430 -16.06 62.38 -33.48
N PHE A 431 -14.96 62.72 -32.81
CA PHE A 431 -13.74 61.91 -32.82
C PHE A 431 -13.92 60.52 -32.19
N LEU A 432 -14.57 60.42 -31.03
CA LEU A 432 -14.82 59.14 -30.38
C LEU A 432 -15.73 58.24 -31.22
N ALA A 433 -16.76 58.80 -31.86
CA ALA A 433 -17.59 58.05 -32.81
C ALA A 433 -16.79 57.53 -34.01
N ALA A 434 -15.83 58.32 -34.51
CA ALA A 434 -14.92 57.90 -35.56
C ALA A 434 -13.97 56.79 -35.09
N LEU A 435 -13.46 56.85 -33.86
CA LEU A 435 -12.62 55.81 -33.26
C LEU A 435 -13.38 54.50 -33.04
N GLU A 436 -14.63 54.57 -32.55
CA GLU A 436 -15.48 53.39 -32.38
C GLU A 436 -15.73 52.70 -33.71
N ARG A 437 -15.99 53.51 -34.75
CA ARG A 437 -16.14 53.00 -36.11
C ARG A 437 -14.85 52.37 -36.62
N ALA A 438 -13.71 53.06 -36.47
CA ALA A 438 -12.41 52.55 -36.89
C ALA A 438 -12.10 51.20 -36.20
N THR A 439 -12.39 51.11 -34.89
CA THR A 439 -12.26 49.90 -34.09
C THR A 439 -13.17 48.78 -34.61
N ALA A 440 -14.43 49.07 -34.91
CA ALA A 440 -15.38 48.10 -35.45
C ALA A 440 -14.94 47.52 -36.81
N PHE A 441 -14.33 48.34 -37.68
CA PHE A 441 -13.82 47.90 -38.97
C PHE A 441 -12.37 47.43 -38.95
N LYS A 442 -11.74 47.35 -37.76
CA LYS A 442 -10.32 46.98 -37.57
C LYS A 442 -9.37 47.85 -38.41
N ARG A 443 -9.68 49.15 -38.50
CA ARG A 443 -8.89 50.17 -39.19
C ARG A 443 -8.13 50.97 -38.14
N TRP A 444 -6.81 50.89 -38.16
CA TRP A 444 -5.98 51.32 -37.03
C TRP A 444 -5.07 52.51 -37.33
N ARG A 445 -5.07 53.03 -38.56
CA ARG A 445 -4.21 54.16 -38.94
C ARG A 445 -4.86 55.50 -38.65
N SER A 446 -4.06 56.50 -38.30
CA SER A 446 -4.52 57.91 -38.18
C SER A 446 -5.23 58.39 -39.47
N ALA A 447 -4.73 57.98 -40.64
CA ALA A 447 -5.33 58.27 -41.93
C ALA A 447 -6.73 57.65 -42.12
N ASP A 448 -6.96 56.44 -41.58
CA ASP A 448 -8.28 55.79 -41.63
C ASP A 448 -9.29 56.57 -40.78
N VAL A 449 -8.88 56.99 -39.57
CA VAL A 449 -9.70 57.81 -38.68
C VAL A 449 -10.01 59.17 -39.32
N ARG A 450 -9.03 59.81 -39.96
CA ARG A 450 -9.23 61.04 -40.74
C ARG A 450 -10.23 60.83 -41.88
N SER A 451 -10.15 59.73 -42.61
CA SER A 451 -11.11 59.41 -43.68
C SER A 451 -12.52 59.20 -43.14
N ILE A 452 -12.66 58.59 -41.96
CA ILE A 452 -13.96 58.41 -41.29
C ILE A 452 -14.54 59.76 -40.87
N LEU A 453 -13.72 60.65 -40.30
CA LEU A 453 -14.12 61.99 -39.92
C LEU A 453 -14.57 62.82 -41.13
N ALA A 454 -13.84 62.74 -42.25
CA ALA A 454 -14.18 63.45 -43.48
C ALA A 454 -15.49 62.97 -44.13
N ALA A 455 -15.80 61.68 -44.02
CA ALA A 455 -17.03 61.11 -44.59
C ALA A 455 -18.29 61.47 -43.78
N GLY A 456 -18.15 61.94 -42.54
CA GLY A 456 -19.23 62.46 -41.71
C GLY A 456 -20.40 61.48 -41.48
N THR A 457 -21.62 62.02 -41.39
CA THR A 457 -22.86 61.25 -41.14
C THR A 457 -23.35 60.42 -42.32
N GLY A 458 -22.74 60.55 -43.50
CA GLY A 458 -23.07 59.78 -44.71
C GLY A 458 -22.55 58.33 -44.69
N THR A 459 -21.87 57.91 -43.63
CA THR A 459 -21.28 56.58 -43.54
C THR A 459 -22.29 55.54 -42.99
N PRO A 460 -22.46 54.37 -43.64
CA PRO A 460 -23.43 53.36 -43.20
C PRO A 460 -23.07 52.85 -41.80
N LYS A 461 -24.02 52.86 -40.85
CA LYS A 461 -23.78 52.39 -39.47
C LYS A 461 -23.50 50.88 -39.47
N PRO A 462 -22.38 50.41 -38.89
CA PRO A 462 -22.14 48.98 -38.75
C PRO A 462 -23.28 48.37 -37.92
N ARG A 463 -23.97 47.37 -38.47
CA ARG A 463 -24.85 46.49 -37.68
C ARG A 463 -23.97 45.49 -36.95
N LEU A 464 -24.39 45.12 -35.74
CA LEU A 464 -23.82 43.97 -35.04
C LEU A 464 -23.87 42.74 -35.96
N ALA A 465 -22.88 41.87 -35.87
CA ALA A 465 -22.98 40.55 -36.47
C ALA A 465 -24.32 39.91 -36.04
N GLY A 466 -25.07 39.37 -36.99
CA GLY A 466 -26.32 38.68 -36.70
C GLY A 466 -26.11 37.50 -35.75
N ALA A 467 -27.20 36.92 -35.25
CA ALA A 467 -27.16 35.65 -34.54
C ALA A 467 -26.36 34.62 -35.36
N ALA A 468 -25.64 33.73 -34.69
CA ALA A 468 -24.87 32.67 -35.33
C ALA A 468 -25.75 32.00 -36.40
N LEU A 469 -25.24 31.90 -37.63
CA LEU A 469 -25.86 31.07 -38.64
C LEU A 469 -25.72 29.62 -38.13
N VAL A 470 -26.75 29.13 -37.45
CA VAL A 470 -26.92 27.71 -37.17
C VAL A 470 -27.34 27.10 -38.50
N ILE A 471 -26.35 26.83 -39.34
CA ILE A 471 -26.53 25.97 -40.49
C ILE A 471 -26.32 24.57 -39.93
N ASP A 472 -27.36 23.75 -39.94
CA ASP A 472 -27.15 22.30 -39.89
C ASP A 472 -26.36 21.95 -41.15
N LEU A 473 -25.03 21.86 -41.02
CA LEU A 473 -24.20 21.28 -42.06
C LEU A 473 -24.79 19.89 -42.34
N PRO A 474 -25.03 19.52 -43.62
CA PRO A 474 -25.55 18.20 -43.93
C PRO A 474 -24.61 17.17 -43.30
N THR A 475 -25.12 16.42 -42.32
CA THR A 475 -24.39 15.32 -41.71
C THR A 475 -24.28 14.24 -42.77
N THR A 476 -23.17 14.21 -43.50
CA THR A 476 -22.81 13.04 -44.29
C THR A 476 -22.62 11.89 -43.33
N ALA A 477 -23.38 10.80 -43.53
CA ALA A 477 -23.13 9.53 -42.83
C ALA A 477 -21.67 9.14 -43.09
N GLY A 478 -20.82 9.31 -42.08
CA GLY A 478 -19.42 8.92 -42.17
C GLY A 478 -19.33 7.43 -42.47
N ARG A 479 -18.51 7.06 -43.46
CA ARG A 479 -18.19 5.66 -43.72
C ARG A 479 -17.62 5.03 -42.45
N SER A 480 -18.02 3.81 -42.12
CA SER A 480 -17.46 3.13 -40.95
C SER A 480 -15.95 2.92 -41.14
N LEU A 481 -15.17 2.94 -40.05
CA LEU A 481 -13.72 2.69 -40.09
C LEU A 481 -13.36 1.35 -40.78
N ALA A 482 -14.28 0.39 -40.81
CA ALA A 482 -14.10 -0.88 -41.50
C ALA A 482 -14.01 -0.72 -43.04
N GLU A 483 -14.67 0.28 -43.62
CA GLU A 483 -14.63 0.57 -45.06
C GLU A 483 -13.31 1.23 -45.52
N TYR A 484 -12.49 1.70 -44.56
CA TYR A 484 -11.14 2.21 -44.82
C TYR A 484 -10.06 1.12 -44.69
N THR A 485 -10.45 -0.12 -44.40
CA THR A 485 -9.49 -1.23 -44.30
C THR A 485 -8.96 -1.56 -45.71
N PRO A 486 -7.66 -1.42 -45.99
CA PRO A 486 -7.13 -1.74 -47.30
C PRO A 486 -7.33 -3.24 -47.59
N THR A 487 -7.94 -3.54 -48.73
CA THR A 487 -8.17 -4.92 -49.18
C THR A 487 -6.82 -5.61 -49.39
N THR A 488 -6.44 -6.50 -48.48
CA THR A 488 -5.27 -7.38 -48.67
C THR A 488 -5.56 -8.33 -49.82
N THR A 489 -4.99 -8.03 -51.00
CA THR A 489 -4.94 -8.97 -52.12
C THR A 489 -4.10 -10.18 -51.70
N PRO A 490 -4.62 -11.42 -51.75
CA PRO A 490 -3.80 -12.59 -51.47
C PRO A 490 -2.77 -12.78 -52.58
N ALA A 491 -1.50 -12.91 -52.19
CA ALA A 491 -0.39 -13.21 -53.07
C ALA A 491 -0.64 -14.57 -53.77
N ALA A 492 -0.52 -14.56 -55.10
CA ALA A 492 -0.59 -15.76 -55.91
C ALA A 492 0.54 -16.73 -55.51
N VAL A 493 0.15 -17.97 -55.21
CA VAL A 493 1.05 -19.10 -55.01
C VAL A 493 1.76 -19.38 -56.33
N SER A 494 3.09 -19.39 -56.30
CA SER A 494 3.90 -20.02 -57.34
C SER A 494 4.36 -21.39 -56.84
N SER A 495 4.34 -22.36 -57.75
CA SER A 495 4.61 -23.82 -57.67
C SER A 495 3.55 -24.70 -57.02
#